data_AF-A0A1Q6L9Q5-F1
#
_entry.id   AF-A0A1Q6L9Q5-F1
#
_cell.length_a   1.000
_cell.length_b   1.000
_cell.length_c   1.000
_cell.angle_alpha   90.00
_cell.angle_beta   90.00
_cell.angle_gamma   90.00
#
_symmetry.space_group_name_H-M   'P 1'
#
loop_
_entity.id
_entity.type
_entity.pdbx_description
1 polymer ?
#
loop_
_entity_poly.entity_id
_entity_poly.type
_entity_poly.pdbx_seq_one_letter_code
_entity_poly.pdbx_strand_id
1 'polypeptide(L)'
;MNDKQRIRDAFKNSLLKRNGINLLRLKLNNCNSEFIENELTKLLTAAPIYCPECGGKMIGKFNSKTGEKFLGCSNFSSLDCKHSKLIDYKII
;
A
#
# COMPACT_ATOMS: atom_id res chain seq x y z
N MET A 1 -24.14 22.52 5.58
CA MET A 1 -22.76 22.67 5.06
C MET A 1 -22.64 24.01 4.36
N ASN A 2 -21.65 24.83 4.70
CA ASN A 2 -21.46 26.18 4.15
C ASN A 2 -20.66 26.12 2.83
N ASP A 3 -21.00 26.92 1.81
CA ASP A 3 -20.30 26.93 0.51
C ASP A 3 -18.80 27.23 0.64
N LYS A 4 -18.41 28.04 1.62
CA LYS A 4 -17.00 28.31 1.93
C LYS A 4 -16.25 27.04 2.37
N GLN A 5 -16.91 26.13 3.09
CA GLN A 5 -16.33 24.82 3.44
C GLN A 5 -16.18 23.95 2.19
N ARG A 6 -17.19 23.90 1.33
CA ARG A 6 -17.16 23.08 0.10
C ARG A 6 -16.03 23.50 -0.84
N ILE A 7 -15.83 24.80 -1.03
CA ILE A 7 -14.74 25.33 -1.87
C ILE A 7 -13.38 24.97 -1.28
N ARG A 8 -13.21 25.13 0.04
CA ARG A 8 -11.95 24.77 0.73
C ARG A 8 -11.63 23.29 0.60
N ASP A 9 -12.62 22.44 0.80
CA ASP A 9 -12.45 20.99 0.72
C ASP A 9 -12.16 20.56 -0.72
N ALA A 10 -12.86 21.13 -1.71
CA ALA A 10 -12.59 20.88 -3.13
C ALA A 10 -11.16 21.27 -3.51
N PHE A 11 -10.69 22.44 -3.06
CA PHE A 11 -9.33 22.90 -3.29
C PHE A 11 -8.30 21.96 -2.66
N LYS A 12 -8.46 21.61 -1.37
CA LYS A 12 -7.57 20.67 -0.66
C LYS A 12 -7.50 19.31 -1.37
N ASN A 13 -8.65 18.74 -1.74
CA ASN A 13 -8.71 17.46 -2.44
C ASN A 13 -7.97 17.52 -3.79
N SER A 14 -8.18 18.60 -4.56
CA SER A 14 -7.52 18.81 -5.85
C SER A 14 -6.00 18.95 -5.71
N LEU A 15 -5.53 19.68 -4.68
CA LEU A 15 -4.11 19.88 -4.42
C LEU A 15 -3.42 18.56 -4.05
N LEU A 16 -4.00 17.79 -3.14
CA LEU A 16 -3.42 16.53 -2.68
C LEU A 16 -3.35 15.50 -3.82
N LYS A 17 -4.43 15.37 -4.60
CA LYS A 17 -4.47 14.48 -5.77
C LYS A 17 -3.41 14.83 -6.81
N ARG A 18 -3.20 16.12 -7.09
CA ARG A 18 -2.16 16.60 -8.04
C ARG A 18 -0.74 16.28 -7.58
N ASN A 19 -0.51 16.18 -6.26
CA ASN A 19 0.78 15.83 -5.69
C ASN A 19 0.93 14.32 -5.42
N GLY A 20 0.05 13.48 -5.97
CA GLY A 20 0.10 12.02 -5.77
C GLY A 20 -0.25 11.55 -4.36
N ILE A 21 -0.80 12.43 -3.52
CA ILE A 21 -1.22 12.08 -2.16
C ILE A 21 -2.67 11.61 -2.22
N ASN A 22 -2.87 10.30 -2.06
CA ASN A 22 -4.20 9.69 -2.02
C ASN A 22 -4.80 9.82 -0.62
N LEU A 23 -5.98 10.41 -0.54
CA LEU A 23 -6.73 10.53 0.71
C LEU A 23 -7.65 9.33 0.92
N LEU A 24 -7.50 8.66 2.06
CA LEU A 24 -8.49 7.73 2.56
C LEU A 24 -9.57 8.50 3.33
N ARG A 25 -10.82 8.52 2.82
CA ARG A 25 -11.95 9.13 3.51
C ARG A 25 -12.61 8.11 4.43
N LEU A 26 -12.41 8.26 5.73
CA LEU A 26 -13.09 7.47 6.74
C LEU A 26 -14.45 8.11 7.08
N LYS A 27 -15.52 7.31 7.11
CA LYS A 27 -16.83 7.76 7.56
C LYS A 27 -16.86 7.68 9.09
N LEU A 28 -17.20 8.78 9.76
CA LEU A 28 -17.20 8.92 11.23
C LEU A 28 -18.00 7.81 11.94
N ASN A 29 -19.04 7.30 11.27
CA ASN A 29 -19.98 6.32 11.80
C ASN A 29 -19.36 4.92 11.98
N ASN A 30 -18.22 4.64 11.32
CA ASN A 30 -17.53 3.34 11.31
C ASN A 30 -16.01 3.48 11.53
N CYS A 31 -15.55 4.43 12.34
CA CYS A 31 -14.13 4.60 12.68
C CYS A 31 -13.74 3.85 13.97
N ASN A 32 -13.91 2.52 14.02
CA ASN A 32 -13.28 1.71 15.06
C ASN A 32 -11.86 1.31 14.64
N SER A 33 -11.01 0.92 15.61
CA SER A 33 -9.63 0.51 15.36
C SER A 33 -9.55 -0.64 14.35
N GLU A 34 -10.44 -1.63 14.50
CA GLU A 34 -10.50 -2.80 13.63
C GLU A 34 -10.81 -2.45 12.16
N PHE A 35 -11.71 -1.50 11.90
CA PHE A 35 -11.99 -1.02 10.54
C PHE A 35 -10.78 -0.29 9.95
N ILE A 36 -10.14 0.55 10.75
CA ILE A 36 -8.96 1.31 10.30
C ILE A 36 -7.82 0.35 9.96
N GLU A 37 -7.54 -0.64 10.81
CA GLU A 37 -6.52 -1.67 10.55
C GLU A 37 -6.83 -2.48 9.28
N ASN A 38 -8.08 -2.91 9.11
CA ASN A 38 -8.49 -3.65 7.92
C ASN A 38 -8.33 -2.82 6.64
N GLU A 39 -8.70 -1.55 6.66
CA GLU A 39 -8.60 -0.68 5.48
C GLU A 39 -7.14 -0.31 5.17
N LEU A 40 -6.33 -0.05 6.19
CA LEU A 40 -4.88 0.14 6.03
C LEU A 40 -4.21 -1.12 5.47
N THR A 41 -4.59 -2.30 5.97
CA THR A 41 -4.08 -3.58 5.47
C THR A 41 -4.37 -3.77 3.99
N LYS A 42 -5.60 -3.47 3.54
CA LYS A 42 -5.96 -3.54 2.11
C LYS A 42 -5.11 -2.60 1.26
N LEU A 43 -4.92 -1.36 1.70
CA LEU A 43 -4.12 -0.37 0.97
C LEU A 43 -2.65 -0.79 0.87
N LEU A 44 -2.06 -1.27 1.98
CA LEU A 44 -0.69 -1.75 2.02
C LEU A 44 -0.50 -3.01 1.16
N THR A 45 -1.51 -3.89 1.11
CA THR A 45 -1.47 -5.09 0.26
C THR A 45 -1.57 -4.77 -1.23
N ALA A 46 -2.33 -3.72 -1.59
CA ALA A 46 -2.48 -3.29 -2.99
C ALA A 46 -1.32 -2.42 -3.48
N ALA A 47 -0.59 -1.78 -2.57
CA ALA A 47 0.52 -0.91 -2.92
C ALA A 47 1.66 -1.70 -3.58
N PRO A 48 2.25 -1.19 -4.68
CA PRO A 48 3.42 -1.82 -5.28
C PRO A 48 4.61 -1.73 -4.32
N ILE A 49 5.19 -2.87 -3.99
CA ILE A 49 6.40 -2.96 -3.18
C ILE A 49 7.59 -3.05 -4.14
N TYR A 50 8.63 -2.27 -3.85
CA TYR A 50 9.87 -2.27 -4.62
C TYR A 50 11.01 -2.86 -3.80
N CYS A 51 11.90 -3.56 -4.49
CA CYS A 51 13.08 -4.18 -3.91
C CYS A 51 14.03 -3.09 -3.42
N PRO A 52 14.48 -3.13 -2.15
CA PRO A 52 15.42 -2.13 -1.62
C PRO A 52 16.82 -2.23 -2.24
N GLU A 53 17.18 -3.38 -2.83
CA GLU A 53 18.52 -3.59 -3.41
C GLU A 53 18.64 -3.09 -4.85
N CYS A 54 17.63 -3.33 -5.68
CA CYS A 54 17.71 -3.03 -7.12
C CYS A 54 16.57 -2.16 -7.66
N GLY A 55 15.61 -1.77 -6.82
CA GLY A 55 14.44 -0.98 -7.23
C GLY A 55 13.43 -1.74 -8.10
N GLY A 56 13.66 -3.02 -8.39
CA GLY A 56 12.73 -3.86 -9.14
C GLY A 56 11.42 -4.10 -8.38
N LYS A 57 10.33 -4.41 -9.08
CA LYS A 57 9.04 -4.69 -8.45
C LYS A 57 9.10 -6.01 -7.68
N MET A 58 8.58 -6.05 -6.46
CA MET A 58 8.41 -7.30 -5.72
C MET A 58 7.08 -7.96 -6.11
N ILE A 59 7.11 -9.26 -6.37
CA ILE A 59 5.96 -10.05 -6.78
C ILE A 59 5.68 -11.17 -5.77
N GLY A 60 4.41 -11.39 -5.47
CA GLY A 60 3.97 -12.49 -4.61
C GLY A 60 4.21 -13.84 -5.28
N LYS A 61 4.94 -14.72 -4.59
CA LYS A 61 5.23 -16.10 -4.99
C LYS A 61 4.93 -17.04 -3.82
N PHE A 62 4.84 -18.33 -4.13
CA PHE A 62 4.69 -19.38 -3.13
C PHE A 62 5.95 -20.22 -3.08
N ASN A 63 6.39 -20.56 -1.88
CA ASN A 63 7.46 -21.52 -1.69
C ASN A 63 6.92 -22.91 -2.02
N SER A 64 7.52 -23.60 -2.99
CA SER A 64 7.09 -24.94 -3.41
C SER A 64 7.28 -26.01 -2.33
N LYS A 65 8.17 -25.77 -1.35
CA LYS A 65 8.47 -26.72 -0.27
C LYS A 65 7.59 -26.51 0.96
N THR A 66 7.42 -25.26 1.39
CA THR A 66 6.68 -24.92 2.62
C THR A 66 5.24 -24.48 2.35
N GLY A 67 4.90 -24.13 1.10
CA GLY A 67 3.61 -23.56 0.73
C GLY A 67 3.43 -22.09 1.14
N GLU A 68 4.43 -21.48 1.77
CA GLU A 68 4.33 -20.13 2.32
C GLU A 68 4.39 -19.05 1.23
N LYS A 69 3.63 -17.97 1.43
CA LYS A 69 3.65 -16.80 0.54
C LYS A 69 4.84 -15.90 0.88
N PHE A 70 5.57 -15.49 -0.16
CA PHE A 70 6.68 -14.55 -0.04
C PHE A 70 6.70 -13.56 -1.20
N LEU A 71 7.39 -12.44 -1.02
CA LEU A 71 7.70 -11.47 -2.05
C LEU A 71 9.07 -11.77 -2.63
N GLY A 72 9.14 -12.08 -3.91
CA GLY A 72 10.40 -12.22 -4.66
C GLY A 72 10.63 -11.05 -5.60
N CYS A 73 11.88 -10.63 -5.76
CA CYS A 73 12.23 -9.61 -6.75
C CYS A 73 11.92 -10.06 -8.18
N SER A 74 11.30 -9.19 -8.99
CA SER A 74 11.05 -9.45 -10.42
C SER A 74 12.34 -9.55 -11.23
N ASN A 75 13.40 -8.83 -10.80
CA ASN A 75 14.68 -8.77 -11.50
C ASN A 75 15.63 -9.90 -11.09
N PHE A 76 15.12 -10.98 -10.52
CA PHE A 76 15.92 -12.16 -10.16
C PHE A 76 16.69 -12.70 -11.38
N SER A 77 16.05 -12.84 -12.53
CA SER A 77 16.70 -13.36 -13.74
C SER A 77 17.45 -12.31 -14.54
N SER A 78 17.04 -11.04 -14.48
CA SER A 78 17.62 -9.97 -15.30
C SER A 78 18.85 -9.30 -14.67
N LEU A 79 18.91 -9.24 -13.33
CA LEU A 79 19.98 -8.56 -12.57
C LEU A 79 20.62 -9.46 -11.50
N ASP A 80 20.34 -10.77 -11.50
CA ASP A 80 20.75 -11.73 -10.46
C ASP A 80 20.39 -11.26 -9.02
N CYS A 81 19.29 -10.51 -8.87
CA CYS A 81 18.86 -9.98 -7.57
C CYS A 81 18.06 -11.04 -6.79
N LYS A 82 18.70 -11.61 -5.76
CA LYS A 82 18.15 -12.72 -4.95
C LYS A 82 17.31 -12.27 -3.75
N HIS A 83 17.02 -10.97 -3.66
CA HIS A 83 16.23 -10.43 -2.57
C HIS A 83 14.83 -11.04 -2.51
N SER A 84 14.47 -11.52 -1.33
CA SER A 84 13.14 -12.03 -1.03
C SER A 84 12.77 -11.70 0.41
N LYS A 85 11.48 -11.51 0.66
CA LYS A 85 10.94 -11.19 1.99
C LYS A 85 9.62 -11.91 2.22
N LEU A 86 9.35 -12.36 3.44
CA LEU A 86 8.03 -12.88 3.80
C LEU A 86 6.99 -11.76 3.77
N ILE A 87 5.75 -12.11 3.43
CA ILE A 87 4.61 -11.20 3.51
C ILE A 87 4.15 -11.18 4.97
N ASP A 88 4.74 -10.29 5.76
CA ASP A 88 4.31 -10.02 7.14
C ASP A 88 4.11 -8.50 7.30
N TYR A 89 2.88 -8.04 7.08
CA TYR A 89 2.49 -6.66 7.33
C TYR A 89 1.98 -6.55 8.75
N LYS A 90 2.86 -6.11 9.67
CA LYS A 90 2.45 -5.78 11.03
C LYS A 90 2.10 -4.29 11.09
N ILE A 91 0.82 -3.99 11.30
CA ILE A 91 0.39 -2.64 11.70
C ILE A 91 0.79 -2.50 13.18
N ILE A 92 1.64 -1.51 13.50
CA ILE A 92 2.15 -1.23 14.85
C ILE A 92 1.14 -0.36 15.60
#